data_AF-A0A3A9EX00-F1
#
_entry.id   AF-A0A3A9EX00-F1
#
_cell.length_a   1.000
_cell.length_b   1.000
_cell.length_c   1.000
_cell.angle_alpha   90.00
_cell.angle_beta   90.00
_cell.angle_gamma   90.00
#
_symmetry.space_group_name_H-M   'P 1'
#
loop_
_entity.id
_entity.type
_entity.pdbx_description
1 polymer ?
#
loop_
_entity_poly.entity_id
_entity_poly.type
_entity_poly.pdbx_seq_one_letter_code
_entity_poly.pdbx_strand_id
1 'polypeptide(L)'
;MDERIYQIAEHIVEIHQKAYEVYLPLVEDVCSRTVSEAGLSYLLDYLLDFVCDEKILELYKRVCRRYLYIYPGCTKFYIEAYREMWEEDCYSAEIP
;
A
#
# COMPACT_ATOMS: atom_id res chain seq x y z
N MET A 1 2.00 17.85 -26.06
CA MET A 1 1.76 16.84 -25.01
C MET A 1 0.95 15.73 -25.66
N ASP A 2 1.33 14.45 -25.49
CA ASP A 2 0.70 13.33 -26.21
C ASP A 2 -0.66 13.01 -25.57
N GLU A 3 -1.74 13.13 -26.34
CA GLU A 3 -3.12 12.90 -25.89
C GLU A 3 -3.34 11.47 -25.34
N ARG A 4 -2.59 10.49 -25.85
CA ARG A 4 -2.65 9.11 -25.34
C ARG A 4 -2.06 8.98 -23.96
N ILE A 5 -1.04 9.78 -23.62
CA ILE A 5 -0.45 9.80 -22.27
C ILE A 5 -1.49 10.32 -21.28
N TYR A 6 -2.28 11.33 -21.65
CA TYR A 6 -3.35 11.83 -20.79
C TYR A 6 -4.45 10.80 -20.55
N GLN A 7 -4.90 10.10 -21.58
CA GLN A 7 -5.91 9.05 -21.44
C GLN A 7 -5.43 7.92 -20.52
N ILE A 8 -4.15 7.52 -20.65
CA ILE A 8 -3.56 6.52 -19.75
C ILE A 8 -3.53 7.05 -18.30
N ALA A 9 -3.15 8.31 -18.09
CA ALA A 9 -3.12 8.91 -16.76
C ALA A 9 -4.52 8.94 -16.11
N GLU A 10 -5.57 9.27 -16.87
CA GLU A 10 -6.96 9.22 -16.37
C GLU A 10 -7.36 7.80 -15.97
N HIS A 11 -7.06 6.80 -16.79
CA HIS A 11 -7.35 5.41 -16.45
C HIS A 11 -6.59 4.91 -15.22
N ILE A 12 -5.34 5.35 -14.99
CA ILE A 12 -4.59 5.04 -13.78
C ILE A 12 -5.32 5.59 -12.55
N VAL A 13 -5.80 6.84 -12.60
CA VAL A 13 -6.56 7.46 -11.51
C VAL A 13 -7.85 6.68 -11.23
N GLU A 14 -8.58 6.28 -12.28
CA GLU A 14 -9.78 5.45 -12.13
C GLU A 14 -9.50 4.09 -11.48
N ILE A 15 -8.38 3.46 -11.83
CA ILE A 15 -7.96 2.19 -11.24
C ILE A 15 -7.66 2.36 -9.76
N HIS A 16 -6.93 3.40 -9.36
CA HIS A 16 -6.64 3.66 -7.94
C HIS A 16 -7.91 3.94 -7.14
N GLN A 17 -8.84 4.71 -7.69
CA GLN A 17 -10.13 4.97 -7.03
C GLN A 17 -10.92 3.67 -6.81
N LYS A 18 -10.99 2.79 -7.82
CA LYS A 18 -11.64 1.47 -7.70
C LYS A 18 -10.91 0.56 -6.71
N ALA A 19 -9.58 0.56 -6.72
CA ALA A 19 -8.79 -0.19 -5.75
C ALA A 19 -9.13 0.26 -4.32
N TYR A 20 -9.20 1.57 -4.07
CA TYR A 20 -9.57 2.10 -2.76
C TYR A 20 -10.95 1.62 -2.31
N GLU A 21 -11.95 1.68 -3.19
CA GLU A 21 -13.32 1.22 -2.88
C GLU A 21 -13.38 -0.28 -2.55
N VAL A 22 -12.53 -1.11 -3.18
CA VAL A 22 -12.45 -2.55 -2.89
C VAL A 22 -11.70 -2.83 -1.59
N TYR A 23 -10.56 -2.17 -1.36
CA TYR A 23 -9.70 -2.48 -0.22
C TYR A 23 -10.14 -1.85 1.10
N LEU A 24 -10.82 -0.70 1.07
CA LEU A 24 -11.33 -0.05 2.28
C LEU A 24 -12.15 -0.99 3.18
N PRO A 25 -13.24 -1.64 2.70
CA PRO A 25 -14.04 -2.53 3.54
C PRO A 25 -13.26 -3.76 4.02
N LEU A 26 -12.29 -4.26 3.23
CA LEU A 26 -11.42 -5.37 3.63
C LEU A 26 -10.50 -4.97 4.79
N VAL A 27 -9.92 -3.78 4.71
CA VAL A 27 -9.07 -3.21 5.76
C VAL A 27 -9.88 -2.95 7.02
N GLU A 28 -11.11 -2.44 6.90
CA GLU A 28 -12.01 -2.26 8.04
C GLU A 28 -12.35 -3.57 8.73
N ASP A 29 -12.71 -4.61 7.98
CA ASP A 29 -12.96 -5.95 8.51
C ASP A 29 -11.71 -6.50 9.22
N VAL A 30 -10.56 -6.53 8.53
CA VAL A 30 -9.28 -7.01 9.07
C VAL A 30 -8.82 -6.21 10.29
N CYS A 31 -9.15 -4.92 10.39
CA CYS A 31 -8.86 -4.13 11.59
C CYS A 31 -9.85 -4.36 12.75
N SER A 32 -11.10 -4.73 12.45
CA SER A 32 -12.16 -4.93 13.44
C SER A 32 -12.02 -6.25 14.21
N ARG A 33 -11.40 -7.26 13.60
CA ARG A 33 -11.13 -8.58 14.20
C ARG A 33 -9.65 -8.92 14.12
N THR A 34 -9.26 -10.05 14.71
CA THR A 34 -7.92 -10.62 14.49
C THR A 34 -8.02 -11.64 13.36
N VAL A 35 -7.17 -11.49 12.34
CA VAL A 35 -7.03 -12.47 11.25
C VAL A 35 -5.77 -13.31 11.41
N SER A 36 -5.64 -14.38 10.63
CA SER A 36 -4.39 -15.17 10.59
C SER A 36 -3.26 -14.37 9.95
N GLU A 37 -2.01 -14.67 10.33
CA GLU A 37 -0.83 -14.03 9.74
C GLU A 37 -0.79 -14.15 8.21
N ALA A 38 -1.13 -15.32 7.66
CA ALA A 38 -1.22 -15.51 6.21
C ALA A 38 -2.28 -14.59 5.56
N GLY A 39 -3.46 -14.44 6.20
CA GLY A 39 -4.50 -13.54 5.71
C GLY A 39 -4.09 -12.06 5.77
N LEU A 40 -3.31 -11.69 6.79
CA LEU A 40 -2.70 -10.37 6.90
C LEU A 40 -1.69 -10.14 5.78
N SER A 41 -0.76 -11.08 5.56
CA SER A 41 0.26 -10.98 4.51
C SER A 41 -0.37 -10.78 3.13
N TYR A 42 -1.37 -11.59 2.77
CA TYR A 42 -2.08 -11.44 1.50
C TYR A 42 -2.68 -10.04 1.33
N LEU A 43 -3.32 -9.49 2.37
CA LEU A 43 -3.86 -8.12 2.29
C LEU A 43 -2.75 -7.08 2.12
N LEU A 44 -1.65 -7.23 2.86
CA LEU A 44 -0.52 -6.29 2.79
C LEU A 44 0.20 -6.34 1.43
N ASP A 45 0.36 -7.51 0.82
CA ASP A 45 0.88 -7.65 -0.55
C ASP A 45 0.00 -6.85 -1.53
N TYR A 46 -1.32 -7.07 -1.49
CA TYR A 46 -2.23 -6.36 -2.38
C TYR A 46 -2.24 -4.85 -2.17
N LEU A 47 -2.18 -4.39 -0.93
CA LEU A 47 -2.12 -2.95 -0.66
C LEU A 47 -0.79 -2.36 -1.14
N LEU A 48 0.32 -3.07 -0.95
CA LEU A 48 1.67 -2.64 -1.35
C LEU A 48 1.77 -2.35 -2.85
N ASP A 49 1.05 -3.09 -3.69
CA ASP A 49 0.99 -2.86 -5.14
C ASP A 49 0.38 -1.48 -5.51
N PHE A 50 -0.40 -0.87 -4.63
CA PHE A 50 -1.16 0.36 -4.88
C PHE A 50 -0.79 1.53 -3.95
N VAL A 51 0.25 1.42 -3.10
CA VAL A 51 0.64 2.49 -2.15
C VAL A 51 1.19 3.76 -2.79
N CYS A 52 1.34 3.81 -4.12
CA CYS A 52 1.56 5.05 -4.85
C CYS A 52 0.41 6.04 -4.69
N ASP A 53 -0.80 5.54 -4.43
CA ASP A 53 -1.96 6.35 -4.06
C ASP A 53 -1.97 6.63 -2.56
N GLU A 54 -2.08 7.90 -2.18
CA GLU A 54 -2.00 8.34 -0.79
C GLU A 54 -3.10 7.70 0.08
N LYS A 55 -4.31 7.50 -0.46
CA LYS A 55 -5.42 6.90 0.30
C LYS A 55 -5.15 5.43 0.56
N ILE A 56 -4.59 4.70 -0.41
CA ILE A 56 -4.17 3.31 -0.20
C ILE A 56 -3.03 3.22 0.80
N LEU A 57 -2.05 4.12 0.74
CA LEU A 57 -0.97 4.18 1.72
C LEU A 57 -1.49 4.38 3.15
N GLU A 58 -2.54 5.18 3.33
CA GLU A 58 -3.20 5.31 4.64
C GLU A 58 -3.81 3.99 5.12
N LEU A 59 -4.47 3.24 4.23
CA LEU A 59 -5.02 1.91 4.53
C LEU A 59 -3.90 0.95 4.92
N TYR A 60 -2.82 0.90 4.15
CA TYR A 60 -1.63 0.10 4.43
C TYR A 60 -1.06 0.40 5.82
N LYS A 61 -0.81 1.68 6.11
CA LYS A 61 -0.31 2.14 7.42
C LYS A 61 -1.28 1.79 8.56
N ARG A 62 -2.59 1.83 8.33
CA ARG A 62 -3.61 1.45 9.31
C ARG A 62 -3.51 -0.04 9.66
N VAL A 63 -3.38 -0.91 8.66
CA VAL A 63 -3.19 -2.36 8.87
C VAL A 63 -1.89 -2.62 9.63
N CYS A 64 -0.77 -2.02 9.21
CA CYS A 64 0.51 -2.17 9.90
C CYS A 64 0.43 -1.74 11.37
N ARG A 65 -0.15 -0.57 11.68
CA ARG A 65 -0.33 -0.13 13.08
C ARG A 65 -1.17 -1.10 13.91
N ARG A 66 -2.23 -1.68 13.31
CA ARG A 66 -3.13 -2.60 14.00
C ARG A 66 -2.44 -3.91 14.39
N TYR A 67 -1.56 -4.41 13.53
CA TYR A 67 -0.94 -5.74 13.65
C TYR A 67 0.51 -5.71 14.14
N LEU A 68 1.11 -4.52 14.31
CA LEU A 68 2.50 -4.35 14.77
C LEU A 68 2.83 -5.16 16.04
N TYR A 69 1.88 -5.27 16.97
CA TYR A 69 2.08 -6.02 18.22
C TYR A 69 1.51 -7.45 18.19
N ILE A 70 0.73 -7.80 17.16
CA ILE A 70 0.15 -9.14 17.00
C ILE A 70 1.11 -10.03 16.21
N TYR A 71 1.60 -9.52 15.08
CA TYR A 71 2.55 -10.19 14.19
C TYR A 71 3.72 -9.24 13.90
N PRO A 72 4.61 -8.99 14.88
CA PRO A 72 5.68 -8.00 14.74
C PRO A 72 6.66 -8.34 13.61
N GLY A 73 6.96 -9.63 13.38
CA GLY A 73 7.83 -10.08 12.30
C GLY A 73 7.25 -9.78 10.92
N CYS A 74 6.04 -10.29 10.63
CA CYS A 74 5.30 -10.02 9.41
C CYS A 74 5.11 -8.51 9.18
N THR A 75 4.61 -7.78 10.17
CA THR A 75 4.37 -6.33 10.04
C THR A 75 5.65 -5.56 9.74
N LYS A 76 6.76 -5.89 10.43
CA LYS A 76 8.05 -5.24 10.20
C LYS A 76 8.56 -5.51 8.78
N PHE A 77 8.47 -6.75 8.31
CA PHE A 77 8.84 -7.12 6.94
C PHE A 77 8.12 -6.23 5.92
N TYR A 78 6.80 -6.06 6.07
CA TYR A 78 6.03 -5.21 5.17
C TYR A 78 6.41 -3.72 5.27
N ILE A 79 6.62 -3.19 6.48
CA ILE A 79 7.13 -1.82 6.64
C ILE A 79 8.47 -1.64 5.91
N GLU A 80 9.37 -2.61 6.01
CA GLU A 80 10.66 -2.59 5.31
C GLU A 80 10.49 -2.69 3.78
N ALA A 81 9.60 -3.56 3.29
CA ALA A 81 9.28 -3.68 1.87
C ALA A 81 8.75 -2.36 1.28
N TYR A 82 7.87 -1.66 2.01
CA TYR A 82 7.43 -0.32 1.60
C TYR A 82 8.60 0.66 1.50
N ARG A 83 9.51 0.67 2.47
CA ARG A 83 10.67 1.58 2.47
C ARG A 83 11.61 1.33 1.31
N GLU A 84 11.97 0.08 1.07
CA GLU A 84 12.84 -0.34 -0.02
C GLU A 84 12.25 0.06 -1.38
N MET A 85 10.94 -0.09 -1.55
CA MET A 85 10.27 0.20 -2.82
C MET A 85 9.95 1.69 -3.04
N TRP A 86 9.71 2.48 -1.98
CA TRP A 86 9.13 3.82 -2.11
C TRP A 86 9.82 4.94 -1.31
N GLU A 87 10.62 4.65 -0.27
CA GLU A 87 11.32 5.69 0.52
C GLU A 87 12.81 5.86 0.10
N GLU A 88 13.46 4.85 -0.48
CA GLU A 88 14.92 4.87 -0.76
C GLU A 88 15.38 5.67 -2.00
N ASP A 89 14.54 6.54 -2.58
CA ASP A 89 14.86 7.36 -3.77
C ASP A 89 15.27 8.83 -3.50
N CYS A 90 15.49 9.24 -2.23
CA CYS A 90 15.76 10.67 -1.93
C CYS A 90 17.23 11.07 -1.65
N TYR A 91 18.22 10.17 -1.68
CA TYR A 91 19.64 10.52 -1.42
C TYR A 91 20.67 9.94 -2.41
N SER A 92 20.25 9.49 -3.60
CA SER A 92 21.18 8.96 -4.62
C SER A 92 21.31 9.83 -5.87
N ALA A 93 20.82 11.08 -5.83
CA ALA A 93 21.09 12.09 -6.84
C ALA A 93 22.10 13.14 -6.33
N GLU A 94 23.23 12.69 -5.77
CA GLU A 94 24.45 13.50 -5.90
C GLU A 94 24.88 13.42 -7.37
N ILE A 95 24.41 14.38 -8.17
CA ILE A 95 24.84 14.59 -9.55
C ILE A 95 26.21 15.29 -9.50
N PRO A 96 27.30 14.71 -10.06
CA PRO A 96 28.53 15.44 -10.35
C PRO A 96 28.35 16.44 -11.51
#